data_AF-A0A2K2FZM0-F1
#
_entry.id   AF-A0A2K2FZM0-F1
#
_cell.length_a   1.000
_cell.length_b   1.000
_cell.length_c   1.000
_cell.angle_alpha   90.00
_cell.angle_beta   90.00
_cell.angle_gamma   90.00
#
_symmetry.space_group_name_H-M   'P 1'
#
loop_
_entity.id
_entity.type
_entity.pdbx_description
1 polymer ?
#
loop_
_entity_poly.entity_id
_entity_poly.type
_entity_poly.pdbx_seq_one_letter_code
_entity_poly.pdbx_strand_id
1 'polypeptide(L)'
;MASTSNTYGMDRARARQLRDFLHDCAGSAPCEEIDRIREALALLGGSGIDGNAPLDRSRVDAMLDCGAAMSAVLEIMGPDIPFMLSRGSHDTCLATVVPPGGSEEAIAEGTTLALAMLAGHVAAVLARGEHAVAHVADPQIGPASIRLH
;
A
#
# COMPACT_ATOMS: atom_id res chain seq x y z
N MET A 1 6.83 -12.75 30.15
CA MET A 1 7.46 -11.92 29.10
C MET A 1 8.20 -12.83 28.14
N ALA A 2 7.69 -12.94 26.92
CA ALA A 2 8.40 -13.56 25.80
C ALA A 2 7.99 -12.80 24.54
N SER A 3 8.77 -11.77 24.20
CA SER A 3 8.83 -11.18 22.87
C SER A 3 9.78 -12.02 22.03
N THR A 4 9.37 -12.38 20.81
CA THR A 4 10.16 -12.20 19.57
C THR A 4 9.37 -12.72 18.35
N SER A 5 8.78 -11.77 17.62
CA SER A 5 8.84 -11.60 16.16
C SER A 5 8.77 -12.85 15.26
N ASN A 6 7.61 -13.10 14.64
CA ASN A 6 7.55 -13.93 13.44
C ASN A 6 6.41 -13.46 12.52
N THR A 7 6.65 -12.40 11.73
CA THR A 7 5.63 -11.89 10.79
C THR A 7 6.24 -11.16 9.59
N TYR A 8 7.19 -11.76 8.86
CA TYR A 8 7.70 -11.07 7.66
C TYR A 8 7.88 -11.99 6.47
N GLY A 9 6.73 -12.33 5.89
CA GLY A 9 6.60 -12.76 4.51
C GLY A 9 5.14 -12.63 4.11
N MET A 10 4.83 -11.74 3.16
CA MET A 10 3.46 -11.64 2.65
C MET A 10 3.09 -12.97 1.99
N ASP A 11 2.00 -13.60 2.44
CA ASP A 11 1.49 -14.83 1.83
C ASP A 11 1.21 -14.59 0.33
N ARG A 12 1.56 -15.55 -0.52
CA ARG A 12 1.31 -15.50 -1.97
C ARG A 12 -0.16 -15.28 -2.29
N ALA A 13 -1.07 -15.84 -1.49
CA ALA A 13 -2.50 -15.63 -1.65
C ALA A 13 -2.86 -14.15 -1.46
N ARG A 14 -2.31 -13.51 -0.41
CA ARG A 14 -2.51 -12.08 -0.13
C ARG A 14 -1.88 -11.22 -1.23
N ALA A 15 -0.66 -11.54 -1.66
CA ALA A 15 0.01 -10.84 -2.76
C ALA A 15 -0.84 -10.88 -4.05
N ARG A 16 -1.46 -12.03 -4.34
CA ARG A 16 -2.38 -12.15 -5.48
C ARG A 16 -3.62 -11.26 -5.32
N GLN A 17 -4.27 -11.29 -4.16
CA GLN A 17 -5.43 -10.44 -3.89
C GLN A 17 -5.11 -8.95 -4.04
N LEU A 18 -3.94 -8.50 -3.59
CA LEU A 18 -3.52 -7.11 -3.75
C LEU A 18 -3.28 -6.75 -5.23
N ARG A 19 -2.69 -7.65 -6.03
CA ARG A 19 -2.53 -7.43 -7.48
C ARG A 19 -3.87 -7.38 -8.21
N ASP A 20 -4.79 -8.28 -7.87
CA ASP A 20 -6.14 -8.29 -8.44
C ASP A 20 -6.85 -6.96 -8.09
N PHE A 21 -6.75 -6.51 -6.83
CA PHE A 21 -7.28 -5.21 -6.40
C PHE A 21 -6.68 -4.00 -7.12
N LEU A 22 -5.37 -4.01 -7.43
CA LEU A 22 -4.74 -2.94 -8.22
C LEU A 22 -5.32 -2.87 -9.63
N HIS A 23 -5.61 -4.02 -10.25
CA HIS A 23 -6.28 -4.07 -11.53
C HIS A 23 -7.70 -3.50 -11.45
N ASP A 24 -8.42 -3.85 -10.39
CA ASP A 24 -9.78 -3.34 -10.15
C ASP A 24 -9.79 -1.82 -9.94
N CYS A 25 -8.81 -1.25 -9.23
CA CYS A 25 -8.69 0.21 -9.07
C CYS A 25 -8.50 0.94 -10.41
N ALA A 26 -7.69 0.39 -11.31
CA ALA A 26 -7.45 0.96 -12.63
C ALA A 26 -8.69 0.87 -13.54
N GLY A 27 -9.48 -0.20 -13.40
CA GLY A 27 -10.68 -0.46 -14.20
C GLY A 27 -11.98 0.11 -13.65
N SER A 28 -12.03 0.51 -12.37
CA SER A 28 -13.26 0.98 -11.73
C SER A 28 -13.69 2.36 -12.21
N ALA A 29 -14.99 2.55 -12.35
CA ALA A 29 -15.60 3.85 -12.64
C ALA A 29 -15.66 4.74 -11.37
N PRO A 30 -15.83 6.07 -11.52
CA PRO A 30 -15.94 6.97 -10.36
C PRO A 30 -17.07 6.64 -9.39
N CYS A 31 -18.17 6.03 -9.86
CA CYS A 31 -19.27 5.62 -8.97
C CYS A 31 -18.95 4.40 -8.10
N GLU A 32 -17.89 3.65 -8.41
CA GLU A 32 -17.44 2.47 -7.66
C GLU A 32 -16.34 2.81 -6.63
N GLU A 33 -15.88 4.07 -6.60
CA GLU A 33 -14.77 4.55 -5.77
C GLU A 33 -14.94 4.19 -4.28
N ILE A 34 -16.12 4.46 -3.72
CA ILE A 34 -16.39 4.22 -2.30
C ILE A 34 -16.32 2.72 -1.99
N ASP A 35 -16.84 1.86 -2.87
CA ASP A 35 -16.84 0.42 -2.66
C ASP A 35 -15.42 -0.16 -2.73
N ARG A 36 -14.59 0.36 -3.65
CA ARG A 36 -13.16 0.03 -3.73
C ARG A 36 -12.40 0.44 -2.47
N ILE A 37 -12.71 1.58 -1.87
CA ILE A 37 -12.08 2.00 -0.60
C ILE A 37 -12.48 1.06 0.55
N ARG A 38 -13.75 0.64 0.63
CA ARG A 38 -14.20 -0.34 1.65
C ARG A 38 -13.53 -1.71 1.45
N GLU A 39 -13.34 -2.14 0.22
CA GLU A 39 -12.63 -3.36 -0.12
C GLU A 39 -11.15 -3.31 0.31
N ALA A 40 -10.47 -2.19 0.05
CA ALA A 40 -9.09 -2.00 0.51
C ALA A 40 -8.96 -2.09 2.04
N LEU A 41 -9.88 -1.51 2.81
CA LEU A 41 -9.89 -1.63 4.27
C LEU A 41 -9.93 -3.09 4.74
N ALA A 42 -10.70 -3.94 4.05
CA ALA A 42 -10.78 -5.36 4.36
C ALA A 42 -9.47 -6.09 3.98
N LEU A 43 -8.90 -5.80 2.82
CA LEU A 43 -7.67 -6.45 2.30
C LEU A 43 -6.40 -6.05 3.06
N LEU A 44 -6.31 -4.79 3.49
CA LEU A 44 -5.18 -4.28 4.26
C LEU A 44 -5.21 -4.78 5.73
N GLY A 45 -6.32 -5.38 6.17
CA GLY A 45 -6.41 -6.05 7.47
C GLY A 45 -6.39 -5.07 8.64
N GLY A 46 -6.76 -3.82 8.40
CA GLY A 46 -6.79 -2.78 9.44
C GLY A 46 -5.40 -2.28 9.86
N SER A 47 -4.36 -2.44 9.05
CA SER A 47 -3.06 -1.83 9.32
C SER A 47 -2.58 -1.01 8.12
N GLY A 48 -2.10 0.21 8.34
CA GLY A 48 -1.44 1.02 7.30
C GLY A 48 -0.16 0.36 6.77
N ILE A 49 0.58 1.03 5.87
CA ILE A 49 1.80 0.48 5.21
C ILE A 49 2.80 -0.16 6.20
N ASP A 50 2.90 0.37 7.42
CA ASP A 50 3.84 -0.11 8.43
C ASP A 50 3.32 -1.23 9.33
N GLY A 51 2.06 -1.63 9.23
CA GLY A 51 1.52 -2.67 10.11
C GLY A 51 1.35 -2.25 11.58
N ASN A 52 1.81 -1.04 11.94
CA ASN A 52 2.13 -0.68 13.33
C ASN A 52 0.97 -0.04 14.12
N ALA A 53 -0.06 0.47 13.43
CA ALA A 53 -1.23 1.06 14.08
C ALA A 53 -2.52 0.53 13.45
N PRO A 54 -3.53 0.19 14.28
CA PRO A 54 -4.84 -0.21 13.78
C PRO A 54 -5.53 0.98 13.10
N LEU A 55 -6.02 0.75 11.88
CA LEU A 55 -6.90 1.69 11.17
C LEU A 55 -8.23 1.78 11.89
N ASP A 56 -8.68 3.00 12.19
CA ASP A 56 -10.02 3.24 12.73
C ASP A 56 -11.06 3.11 11.62
N ARG A 57 -11.53 1.88 11.43
CA ARG A 57 -12.54 1.56 10.41
C ARG A 57 -13.80 2.38 10.56
N SER A 58 -14.23 2.67 11.79
CA SER A 58 -15.47 3.43 12.04
C SER A 58 -15.35 4.88 11.56
N ARG A 59 -14.17 5.48 11.74
CA ARG A 59 -13.83 6.80 11.23
C ARG A 59 -13.78 6.84 9.71
N VAL A 60 -13.17 5.82 9.09
CA VAL A 60 -13.13 5.71 7.62
C VAL A 60 -14.53 5.53 7.03
N ASP A 61 -15.34 4.63 7.60
CA ASP A 61 -16.72 4.41 7.14
C ASP A 61 -17.55 5.71 7.26
N ALA A 62 -17.41 6.47 8.35
CA ALA A 62 -18.08 7.77 8.49
C ALA A 62 -17.63 8.80 7.45
N MET A 63 -16.36 8.81 7.05
CA MET A 63 -15.89 9.67 5.95
C MET A 63 -16.53 9.27 4.61
N LEU A 64 -16.61 7.96 4.35
CA LEU A 64 -17.21 7.43 3.12
C LEU A 64 -18.71 7.71 3.05
N ASP A 65 -19.44 7.60 4.16
CA ASP A 65 -20.88 7.90 4.23
C ASP A 65 -21.17 9.38 3.95
N CYS A 66 -20.22 10.26 4.23
CA CYS A 66 -20.28 11.69 3.87
C CYS A 66 -19.73 11.99 2.46
N GLY A 67 -19.33 10.99 1.68
CA GLY A 67 -18.73 11.15 0.34
C GLY A 67 -17.30 11.69 0.35
N ALA A 68 -16.61 11.67 1.49
CA ALA A 68 -15.24 12.18 1.66
C ALA A 68 -14.18 11.12 1.30
N ALA A 69 -14.25 10.57 0.08
CA ALA A 69 -13.38 9.48 -0.38
C ALA A 69 -11.88 9.78 -0.24
N MET A 70 -11.43 10.97 -0.66
CA MET A 70 -10.03 11.39 -0.49
C MET A 70 -9.59 11.43 0.97
N SER A 71 -10.47 11.87 1.89
CA SER A 71 -10.16 11.90 3.33
C SER A 71 -10.02 10.48 3.88
N ALA A 72 -10.90 9.57 3.44
CA ALA A 72 -10.83 8.15 3.78
C ALA A 72 -9.51 7.51 3.31
N VAL A 73 -9.06 7.80 2.08
CA VAL A 73 -7.79 7.27 1.58
C VAL A 73 -6.59 7.86 2.34
N LEU A 74 -6.60 9.15 2.68
CA LEU A 74 -5.54 9.74 3.51
C LEU A 74 -5.48 9.12 4.91
N GLU A 75 -6.63 8.83 5.51
CA GLU A 75 -6.70 8.12 6.80
C GLU A 75 -6.14 6.69 6.68
N ILE A 76 -6.41 5.99 5.57
CA ILE A 76 -5.83 4.67 5.28
C ILE A 76 -4.30 4.75 5.11
N MET A 77 -3.83 5.77 4.40
CA MET A 77 -2.40 5.96 4.16
C MET A 77 -1.63 6.26 5.45
N GLY A 78 -2.23 7.05 6.34
CA GLY A 78 -1.59 7.58 7.52
C GLY A 78 -0.85 8.90 7.24
N PRO A 79 -0.51 9.63 8.31
CA PRO A 79 -0.06 11.03 8.22
C PRO A 79 1.34 11.22 7.61
N ASP A 80 2.18 10.19 7.66
CA ASP A 80 3.62 10.29 7.35
C ASP A 80 4.02 9.68 6.00
N ILE A 81 3.05 9.38 5.13
CA ILE A 81 3.29 8.80 3.81
C ILE A 81 3.33 9.91 2.75
N PRO A 82 4.50 10.22 2.16
CA PRO A 82 4.58 11.17 1.07
C PRO A 82 3.91 10.64 -0.19
N PHE A 83 3.21 11.52 -0.90
CA PHE A 83 2.63 11.20 -2.19
C PHE A 83 2.63 12.41 -3.11
N MET A 84 2.57 12.13 -4.41
CA MET A 84 2.38 13.12 -5.46
C MET A 84 1.22 12.68 -6.34
N LEU A 85 0.37 13.64 -6.72
CA LEU A 85 -0.75 13.42 -7.63
C LEU A 85 -0.48 14.14 -8.95
N SER A 86 -0.79 13.48 -10.05
CA SER A 86 -0.71 14.06 -11.39
C SER A 86 -1.83 13.53 -12.28
N ARG A 87 -1.87 13.97 -13.54
CA ARG A 87 -2.83 13.50 -14.54
C ARG A 87 -2.15 12.47 -15.43
N GLY A 88 -2.81 11.33 -15.60
CA GLY A 88 -2.42 10.32 -16.56
C GLY A 88 -2.94 10.65 -17.96
N SER A 89 -2.76 9.69 -18.87
CA SER A 89 -3.38 9.74 -20.20
C SER A 89 -4.86 9.37 -20.13
N HIS A 90 -5.65 9.71 -21.15
CA HIS A 90 -7.06 9.28 -21.24
C HIS A 90 -7.92 9.61 -20.00
N ASP A 91 -7.77 10.82 -19.47
CA ASP A 91 -8.49 11.33 -18.29
C ASP A 91 -8.27 10.59 -16.96
N THR A 92 -7.28 9.70 -16.90
CA THR A 92 -6.90 9.03 -15.65
C THR A 92 -6.13 9.97 -14.72
N CYS A 93 -6.09 9.57 -13.45
CA CYS A 93 -5.27 10.16 -12.41
C CYS A 93 -4.09 9.24 -12.15
N LEU A 94 -2.94 9.84 -11.86
CA LEU A 94 -1.72 9.14 -11.46
C LEU A 94 -1.40 9.52 -10.02
N ALA A 95 -1.00 8.53 -9.24
CA ALA A 95 -0.43 8.75 -7.92
C ALA A 95 0.92 8.06 -7.80
N THR A 96 1.89 8.79 -7.27
CA THR A 96 3.17 8.26 -6.82
C THR A 96 3.16 8.27 -5.30
N VAL A 97 3.38 7.12 -4.68
CA VAL A 97 3.43 6.96 -3.22
C VAL A 97 4.82 6.49 -2.83
N VAL A 98 5.42 7.16 -1.85
CA VAL A 98 6.74 6.82 -1.34
C VAL A 98 6.56 6.04 -0.03
N PRO A 99 6.81 4.71 -0.03
CA PRO A 99 6.78 3.93 1.20
C PRO A 99 7.80 4.42 2.25
N PRO A 100 7.51 4.21 3.54
CA PRO A 100 8.38 4.57 4.64
C PRO A 100 9.65 3.71 4.61
N GLY A 101 10.78 4.37 4.83
CA GLY A 101 12.11 3.81 4.63
C GLY A 101 12.74 4.15 3.26
N GLY A 102 12.06 4.93 2.42
CA GLY A 102 12.61 5.47 1.19
C GLY A 102 12.91 4.40 0.12
N SER A 103 12.13 3.32 0.11
CA SER A 103 12.24 2.31 -0.96
C SER A 103 11.67 2.83 -2.28
N GLU A 104 11.75 1.99 -3.31
CA GLU A 104 11.23 2.26 -4.66
C GLU A 104 9.81 2.85 -4.62
N GLU A 105 9.62 3.94 -5.36
CA GLU A 105 8.35 4.65 -5.46
C GLU A 105 7.31 3.76 -6.14
N ALA A 106 6.09 3.73 -5.60
CA ALA A 106 4.99 3.02 -6.22
C ALA A 106 4.14 4.00 -7.03
N ILE A 107 3.98 3.72 -8.33
CA ILE A 107 3.17 4.53 -9.23
C ILE A 107 1.95 3.71 -9.65
N ALA A 108 0.76 4.31 -9.54
CA ALA A 108 -0.48 3.67 -9.99
C ALA A 108 -1.45 4.67 -10.64
N GLU A 109 -2.33 4.13 -11.47
CA GLU A 109 -3.40 4.86 -12.14
C GLU A 109 -4.77 4.54 -11.54
N GLY A 110 -5.69 5.50 -11.66
CA GLY A 110 -7.10 5.32 -11.33
C GLY A 110 -7.97 6.36 -12.03
N THR A 111 -9.26 6.10 -12.16
CA THR A 111 -10.20 7.03 -12.81
C THR A 111 -10.49 8.28 -11.97
N THR A 112 -10.18 8.23 -10.67
CA THR A 112 -10.26 9.35 -9.74
C THR A 112 -8.95 9.52 -8.97
N LEU A 113 -8.77 10.69 -8.34
CA LEU A 113 -7.60 10.94 -7.48
C LEU A 113 -7.54 9.95 -6.30
N ALA A 114 -8.69 9.61 -5.69
CA ALA A 114 -8.71 8.72 -4.53
C ALA A 114 -8.36 7.28 -4.94
N LEU A 115 -8.87 6.80 -6.08
CA LEU A 115 -8.53 5.47 -6.60
C LEU A 115 -7.06 5.38 -6.99
N ALA A 116 -6.51 6.38 -7.69
CA ALA A 116 -5.10 6.40 -8.04
C ALA A 116 -4.22 6.37 -6.78
N MET A 117 -4.55 7.20 -5.80
CA MET A 117 -3.80 7.29 -4.54
C MET A 117 -3.89 6.00 -3.71
N LEU A 118 -5.08 5.40 -3.62
CA LEU A 118 -5.28 4.12 -2.96
C LEU A 118 -4.50 3.00 -3.64
N ALA A 119 -4.53 2.96 -4.98
CA ALA A 119 -3.77 1.99 -5.75
C ALA A 119 -2.25 2.17 -5.55
N GLY A 120 -1.76 3.41 -5.53
CA GLY A 120 -0.35 3.69 -5.25
C GLY A 120 0.06 3.20 -3.86
N HIS A 121 -0.80 3.41 -2.86
CA HIS A 121 -0.59 2.91 -1.51
C HIS A 121 -0.55 1.38 -1.46
N VAL A 122 -1.51 0.70 -2.10
CA VAL A 122 -1.55 -0.77 -2.14
C VAL A 122 -0.35 -1.35 -2.90
N ALA A 123 0.09 -0.71 -3.99
CA ALA A 123 1.28 -1.10 -4.73
C ALA A 123 2.54 -0.98 -3.85
N ALA A 124 2.65 0.07 -3.04
CA ALA A 124 3.73 0.22 -2.06
C ALA A 124 3.69 -0.88 -0.98
N VAL A 125 2.51 -1.22 -0.45
CA VAL A 125 2.34 -2.34 0.51
C VAL A 125 2.78 -3.66 -0.12
N LEU A 126 2.37 -3.92 -1.36
CA LEU A 126 2.71 -5.13 -2.09
C LEU A 126 4.22 -5.23 -2.29
N ALA A 127 4.87 -4.18 -2.79
CA ALA A 127 6.31 -4.13 -3.02
C ALA A 127 7.10 -4.39 -1.72
N ARG A 128 6.72 -3.75 -0.60
CA ARG A 128 7.37 -4.01 0.70
C ARG A 128 7.21 -5.46 1.14
N GLY A 129 6.03 -6.03 0.97
CA GLY A 129 5.76 -7.43 1.33
C GLY A 129 6.61 -8.42 0.52
N GLU A 130 6.86 -8.12 -0.76
CA GLU A 130 7.71 -8.93 -1.64
C GLU A 130 9.20 -8.79 -1.31
N HIS A 131 9.67 -7.58 -1.01
CA HIS A 131 11.05 -7.34 -0.57
C HIS A 131 11.37 -8.00 0.78
N ALA A 132 10.42 -8.00 1.73
CA ALA A 132 10.59 -8.69 3.00
C ALA A 132 10.84 -10.20 2.80
N VAL A 133 10.16 -10.84 1.83
CA VAL A 133 10.36 -12.26 1.50
C VAL A 133 11.73 -12.49 0.87
N ALA A 134 12.17 -11.60 -0.03
CA ALA A 134 13.46 -11.71 -0.69
C ALA A 134 14.64 -11.59 0.31
N HIS A 135 14.53 -10.69 1.30
CA HIS A 135 15.60 -10.47 2.27
C HIS A 135 15.76 -11.62 3.27
N VAL A 136 14.69 -12.39 3.53
CA VAL A 136 14.72 -13.61 4.35
C VAL A 136 15.33 -14.81 3.60
N ALA A 137 15.26 -14.81 2.26
CA ALA A 137 15.76 -15.90 1.43
C ALA A 137 17.28 -15.82 1.15
N ASP A 138 17.93 -14.71 1.47
CA ASP A 138 19.37 -14.50 1.24
C ASP A 138 20.12 -14.55 2.58
N PRO A 139 20.76 -15.68 2.96
CA PRO A 139 21.62 -15.70 4.14
C PRO A 139 22.82 -14.82 3.85
N GLN A 140 22.96 -13.71 4.60
CA GLN A 140 24.11 -12.82 4.54
C GLN A 140 25.42 -13.62 4.55
N ILE A 141 26.05 -13.77 3.38
CA ILE A 141 27.41 -14.25 3.28
C ILE A 141 28.27 -13.14 3.90
N GLY A 142 28.84 -13.44 5.07
CA GLY A 142 29.60 -12.49 5.87
C GLY A 142 30.73 -11.79 5.08
N PRO A 143 31.22 -10.65 5.58
CA PRO A 143 32.21 -9.86 4.86
C PRO A 143 33.49 -10.68 4.66
N ALA A 144 33.81 -10.94 3.39
CA ALA A 144 35.09 -11.51 3.01
C ALA A 144 36.21 -10.54 3.42
N SER A 145 36.89 -10.88 4.51
CA SER A 145 38.11 -10.25 4.99
C SER A 145 39.16 -10.21 3.87
N ILE A 146 39.43 -9.02 3.31
CA ILE A 146 40.64 -8.77 2.53
C ILE A 146 41.71 -8.24 3.49
N ARG A 147 42.68 -9.09 3.84
CA ARG A 147 43.97 -8.65 4.39
C ARG A 147 44.87 -8.27 3.22
N LEU A 148 45.30 -7.02 3.15
CA LEU A 148 46.42 -6.59 2.34
C LEU A 148 47.70 -6.74 3.17
N HIS A 149 48.64 -7.54 2.66
CA HIS A 149 50.03 -7.62 3.10
C HIS A 149 50.86 -6.54 2.41
#